data_AF-A0A3R9QF53-F1
#
_entry.id   AF-A0A3R9QF53-F1
#
_cell.length_a   1.000
_cell.length_b   1.000
_cell.length_c   1.000
_cell.angle_alpha   90.00
_cell.angle_beta   90.00
_cell.angle_gamma   90.00
#
_symmetry.space_group_name_H-M   'P 1'
#
loop_
_entity.id
_entity.type
_entity.pdbx_description
1 polymer ?
#
loop_
_entity_poly.entity_id
_entity_poly.type
_entity_poly.pdbx_seq_one_letter_code
_entity_poly.pdbx_strand_id
1 'polypeptide(L)'
;MKHMRHTAKEVGDWIRVEAEFSGEYAHQLTYAIKTSDTDEQLKNVIISSIIDRYMFFYVNSNRPHKITKLMLELLDKKDFQFGAPSPRNNLLEQSIDHLIKGSGLLPTLWKVQQIWGNSTAQELMDYLYNQYYKDFEPNDDHISWINKYKSFYLNQGKPWEEDG
;
A
#
# COMPACT_ATOMS: atom_id res chain seq x y z
N MET A 1 -24.45 22.94 5.41
CA MET A 1 -23.96 23.47 4.11
C MET A 1 -25.14 23.61 3.15
N LYS A 2 -25.49 24.81 2.65
CA LYS A 2 -26.49 24.93 1.58
C LYS A 2 -25.89 24.28 0.33
N HIS A 3 -26.40 23.11 -0.09
CA HIS A 3 -25.89 22.44 -1.28
C HIS A 3 -25.97 23.39 -2.48
N MET A 4 -24.80 23.76 -3.04
CA MET A 4 -24.66 24.68 -4.19
C MET A 4 -25.07 24.01 -5.52
N ARG A 5 -26.22 23.31 -5.51
CA ARG A 5 -26.76 22.60 -6.67
C ARG A 5 -27.05 23.53 -7.85
N HIS A 6 -27.31 24.81 -7.59
CA HIS A 6 -27.51 25.82 -8.63
C HIS A 6 -26.19 26.13 -9.35
N THR A 7 -25.09 26.32 -8.62
CA THR A 7 -23.75 26.55 -9.17
C THR A 7 -23.23 25.35 -9.97
N ALA A 8 -23.56 24.13 -9.54
CA ALA A 8 -23.28 22.91 -10.30
C ALA A 8 -23.94 22.91 -11.69
N LYS A 9 -25.15 23.44 -11.84
CA LYS A 9 -25.82 23.46 -13.15
C LYS A 9 -25.23 24.47 -14.13
N GLU A 10 -24.38 25.39 -13.66
CA GLU A 10 -23.79 26.46 -14.45
C GLU A 10 -22.38 26.15 -14.97
N VAL A 11 -21.74 25.07 -14.49
CA VAL A 11 -20.43 24.63 -15.01
C VAL A 11 -20.61 23.81 -16.28
N GLY A 12 -19.94 24.27 -17.35
CA GLY A 12 -19.97 23.64 -18.67
C GLY A 12 -19.07 22.42 -18.84
N ASP A 13 -18.25 22.09 -17.83
CA ASP A 13 -17.37 20.93 -17.85
C ASP A 13 -17.13 20.39 -16.43
N TRP A 14 -16.94 19.07 -16.31
CA TRP A 14 -16.81 18.34 -15.06
C TRP A 14 -15.63 17.37 -15.11
N ILE A 15 -14.73 17.50 -14.14
CA ILE A 15 -13.67 16.51 -13.90
C ILE A 15 -14.16 15.57 -12.80
N ARG A 16 -14.40 14.30 -13.16
CA ARG A 16 -14.69 13.23 -12.18
C ARG A 16 -13.39 12.71 -11.60
N VAL A 17 -13.30 12.71 -10.27
CA VAL A 17 -12.25 12.01 -9.53
C VAL A 17 -12.88 10.79 -8.89
N GLU A 18 -12.28 9.63 -9.12
CA GLU A 18 -12.73 8.35 -8.59
C GLU A 18 -11.58 7.65 -7.88
N ALA A 19 -11.87 7.08 -6.71
CA ALA A 19 -10.92 6.35 -5.90
C ALA A 19 -11.57 5.03 -5.46
N GLU A 20 -10.89 3.93 -5.74
CA GLU A 20 -11.27 2.60 -5.25
C GLU A 20 -10.47 2.29 -3.98
N PHE A 21 -11.17 1.78 -2.97
CA PHE A 21 -10.58 1.34 -1.70
C PHE A 21 -10.91 -0.13 -1.47
N SER A 22 -9.91 -0.92 -1.07
CA SER A 22 -10.05 -2.35 -0.84
C SER A 22 -9.34 -2.80 0.46
N GLY A 23 -9.64 -4.02 0.90
CA GLY A 23 -9.05 -4.63 2.10
C GLY A 23 -9.42 -3.91 3.40
N GLU A 24 -8.50 -3.94 4.37
CA GLU A 24 -8.70 -3.37 5.70
C GLU A 24 -9.06 -1.88 5.67
N TYR A 25 -8.50 -1.13 4.71
CA TYR A 25 -8.82 0.28 4.51
C TYR A 25 -10.30 0.48 4.16
N ALA A 26 -10.86 -0.37 3.28
CA ALA A 26 -12.27 -0.29 2.91
C ALA A 26 -13.20 -0.61 4.10
N HIS A 27 -12.79 -1.54 4.97
CA HIS A 27 -13.53 -1.86 6.19
C HIS A 27 -13.54 -0.68 7.17
N GLN A 28 -12.39 -0.04 7.41
CA GLN A 28 -12.30 1.17 8.24
C GLN A 28 -13.13 2.32 7.66
N LEU A 29 -13.07 2.54 6.34
CA LEU A 29 -13.89 3.56 5.66
C LEU A 29 -15.39 3.28 5.81
N THR A 30 -15.79 2.02 5.63
CA THR A 30 -17.19 1.62 5.80
C THR A 30 -17.66 1.85 7.24
N TYR A 31 -16.83 1.54 8.24
CA TYR A 31 -17.13 1.80 9.64
C TYR A 31 -17.27 3.30 9.91
N ALA A 32 -16.31 4.12 9.47
CA ALA A 32 -16.32 5.57 9.64
C ALA A 32 -17.55 6.23 9.01
N ILE A 33 -17.95 5.78 7.82
CA ILE A 33 -19.17 6.27 7.15
C ILE A 33 -20.42 5.91 7.97
N LYS A 34 -20.50 4.67 8.49
CA LYS A 34 -21.65 4.20 9.28
C LYS A 34 -21.78 4.89 10.63
N THR A 35 -20.68 5.33 11.22
CA THR A 35 -20.65 6.02 12.52
C THR A 35 -20.67 7.55 12.40
N SER A 36 -20.81 8.09 11.19
CA SER A 36 -20.93 9.53 10.99
C SER A 36 -22.37 9.97 11.23
N ASP A 37 -22.57 10.81 12.24
CA ASP A 37 -23.90 11.29 12.65
C ASP A 37 -24.30 12.62 12.00
N THR A 38 -23.35 13.28 11.32
CA THR A 38 -23.55 14.59 10.70
C THR A 38 -22.97 14.66 9.29
N ASP A 39 -23.55 15.53 8.44
CA ASP A 39 -23.03 15.82 7.10
C ASP A 39 -21.58 16.33 7.14
N GLU A 40 -21.20 17.05 8.19
CA GLU A 40 -19.85 17.56 8.38
C GLU A 40 -18.85 16.42 8.63
N GLN A 41 -19.19 15.48 9.52
CA GLN A 41 -18.39 14.28 9.76
C GLN A 41 -18.27 13.43 8.50
N LEU A 42 -19.39 13.18 7.80
CA LEU A 42 -19.38 12.39 6.57
C LEU A 42 -18.52 13.06 5.48
N LYS A 43 -18.64 14.37 5.30
CA LYS A 43 -17.78 15.15 4.39
C LYS A 43 -16.31 14.98 4.78
N ASN A 44 -15.97 15.14 6.06
CA ASN A 44 -14.58 15.02 6.53
C ASN A 44 -14.04 13.60 6.32
N VAL A 45 -14.85 12.55 6.52
CA VAL A 45 -14.50 11.15 6.23
C VAL A 45 -14.20 10.94 4.74
N ILE A 46 -15.06 11.43 3.84
CA ILE A 46 -14.88 11.30 2.38
C ILE A 46 -13.64 12.06 1.90
N ILE A 47 -13.46 13.30 2.36
CA ILE A 47 -12.29 14.08 1.92
C ILE A 47 -11.00 13.48 2.47
N SER A 48 -10.99 13.06 3.74
CA SER A 48 -9.83 12.42 4.37
C SER A 48 -9.42 11.12 3.66
N SER A 49 -10.38 10.30 3.22
CA SER A 49 -10.07 9.06 2.51
C SER A 49 -9.34 9.29 1.18
N ILE A 50 -9.65 10.40 0.49
CA ILE A 50 -8.98 10.78 -0.75
C ILE A 50 -7.60 11.39 -0.44
N ILE A 51 -7.53 12.39 0.44
CA ILE A 51 -6.26 13.13 0.69
C ILE A 51 -5.18 12.29 1.38
N ASP A 52 -5.55 11.25 2.14
CA ASP A 52 -4.56 10.38 2.78
C ASP A 52 -3.82 9.48 1.77
N ARG A 53 -4.39 9.27 0.57
CA ARG A 53 -3.83 8.37 -0.46
C ARG A 53 -3.42 9.11 -1.74
N TYR A 54 -4.18 10.13 -2.12
CA TYR A 54 -4.11 10.76 -3.43
C TYR A 54 -4.08 12.29 -3.29
N MET A 55 -2.86 12.83 -3.12
CA MET A 55 -2.58 14.26 -3.24
C MET A 55 -1.82 14.54 -4.53
N PHE A 56 -2.19 15.63 -5.20
CA PHE A 56 -1.57 16.09 -6.43
C PHE A 56 -0.66 17.28 -6.14
N PHE A 57 0.52 17.28 -6.72
CA PHE A 57 1.53 18.33 -6.57
C PHE A 57 2.01 18.81 -7.94
N TYR A 58 2.32 20.10 -8.05
CA TYR A 58 2.99 20.62 -9.24
C TYR A 58 4.43 20.12 -9.27
N VAL A 59 4.80 19.38 -10.33
CA VAL A 59 6.12 18.74 -10.49
C VAL A 59 7.29 19.69 -10.20
N ASN A 60 7.26 20.90 -10.77
CA ASN A 60 8.38 21.83 -10.69
C ASN A 60 8.53 22.56 -9.33
N SER A 61 7.46 22.66 -8.54
CA SER A 61 7.48 23.44 -7.29
C SER A 61 7.23 22.60 -6.04
N ASN A 62 6.82 21.34 -6.22
CA ASN A 62 6.33 20.45 -5.18
C ASN A 62 5.24 21.08 -4.29
N ARG A 63 4.54 22.10 -4.79
CA ARG A 63 3.43 22.74 -4.08
C ARG A 63 2.14 21.97 -4.37
N PRO A 64 1.21 21.88 -3.40
CA PRO A 64 -0.09 21.24 -3.62
C PRO A 64 -0.80 21.84 -4.84
N HIS A 65 -1.28 20.97 -5.72
CA HIS A 65 -2.10 21.36 -6.85
C HIS A 65 -3.41 21.99 -6.35
N LYS A 66 -4.06 22.82 -7.19
CA LYS A 66 -5.30 23.53 -6.81
C LYS A 66 -6.38 22.60 -6.27
N ILE A 67 -6.52 21.40 -6.84
CA ILE A 67 -7.48 20.38 -6.40
C ILE A 67 -7.18 19.92 -4.97
N THR A 68 -5.92 19.58 -4.67
CA THR A 68 -5.50 19.20 -3.31
C THR A 68 -5.68 20.33 -2.33
N LYS A 69 -5.35 21.58 -2.72
CA LYS A 69 -5.58 22.74 -1.87
C LYS A 69 -7.06 22.93 -1.53
N LEU A 70 -7.96 22.82 -2.51
CA LEU A 70 -9.40 22.91 -2.29
C LEU A 70 -9.92 21.79 -1.37
N MET A 71 -9.44 20.56 -1.53
CA MET A 71 -9.80 19.45 -0.63
C MET A 71 -9.30 19.69 0.80
N LEU A 72 -8.07 20.21 0.97
CA LEU A 72 -7.55 20.59 2.28
C LEU A 72 -8.35 21.73 2.92
N GLU A 73 -8.76 22.73 2.14
CA GLU A 73 -9.59 23.85 2.61
C GLU A 73 -11.02 23.41 2.98
N LEU A 74 -11.52 22.32 2.38
CA LEU A 74 -12.83 21.74 2.70
C LEU A 74 -12.84 20.95 4.02
N LEU A 75 -11.68 20.57 4.54
CA LEU A 75 -11.58 19.87 5.83
C LEU A 75 -11.68 20.88 6.98
N ASP A 76 -12.76 20.80 7.75
CA ASP A 76 -12.92 21.64 8.95
C ASP A 76 -11.98 21.18 10.07
N LYS A 77 -11.74 19.86 10.15
CA LYS A 77 -10.74 19.22 10.99
C LYS A 77 -10.20 17.95 10.32
N LYS A 78 -8.91 17.70 10.45
CA LYS A 78 -8.29 16.42 10.06
C LYS A 78 -8.43 15.39 11.19
N ASP A 79 -9.67 15.01 11.49
CA ASP A 79 -10.00 14.12 12.62
C ASP A 79 -10.02 12.63 12.24
N PHE A 80 -9.80 12.29 10.97
CA PHE A 80 -9.79 10.90 10.50
C PHE A 80 -8.47 10.58 9.82
N GLN A 81 -7.77 9.59 10.37
CA GLN A 81 -6.61 8.95 9.74
C GLN A 81 -6.96 7.49 9.53
N PHE A 82 -6.96 7.05 8.28
CA PHE A 82 -7.13 5.63 7.99
C PHE A 82 -5.79 4.91 8.18
N GLY A 83 -5.79 3.90 9.05
CA GLY A 83 -4.66 3.01 9.22
C GLY A 83 -4.53 2.13 7.99
N ALA A 84 -3.83 2.59 6.96
CA ALA A 84 -3.36 1.68 5.94
C ALA A 84 -2.31 0.77 6.60
N PRO A 85 -2.40 -0.57 6.49
CA PRO A 85 -1.21 -1.38 6.67
C PRO A 85 -0.20 -0.84 5.66
N SER A 86 0.85 -0.18 6.17
CA SER A 86 1.94 0.26 5.32
C SER A 86 2.44 -1.00 4.62
N PRO A 87 2.52 -1.04 3.27
CA PRO A 87 3.20 -2.13 2.58
C PRO A 87 4.64 -2.31 3.09
N ARG A 88 5.19 -1.26 3.69
CA ARG A 88 6.52 -1.19 4.32
C ARG A 88 6.59 -1.85 5.71
N ASN A 89 5.48 -2.39 6.22
CA ASN A 89 5.40 -3.09 7.51
C ASN A 89 5.08 -4.58 7.35
N ASN A 90 5.35 -5.18 6.19
CA ASN A 90 5.25 -6.64 6.08
C ASN A 90 6.36 -7.26 6.95
N LEU A 91 5.97 -8.07 7.93
CA LEU A 91 6.92 -8.91 8.65
C LEU A 91 7.63 -9.86 7.66
N LEU A 92 8.82 -10.32 8.02
CA LEU A 92 9.62 -11.23 7.18
C LEU A 92 8.84 -12.51 6.85
N GLU A 93 8.09 -13.04 7.82
CA GLU A 93 7.20 -14.19 7.69
C GLU A 93 6.14 -13.97 6.61
N GLN A 94 5.53 -12.79 6.58
CA GLN A 94 4.50 -12.46 5.59
C GLN A 94 5.11 -12.37 4.19
N SER A 95 6.34 -11.85 4.10
CA SER A 95 7.07 -11.80 2.82
C SER A 95 7.44 -13.20 2.32
N ILE A 96 7.90 -14.07 3.22
CA ILE A 96 8.19 -15.48 2.91
C ILE A 96 6.91 -16.23 2.51
N ASP A 97 5.81 -16.03 3.25
CA ASP A 97 4.53 -16.67 2.97
C ASP A 97 3.99 -16.24 1.60
N HIS A 98 4.14 -14.96 1.26
CA HIS A 98 3.82 -14.46 -0.07
C HIS A 98 4.69 -15.11 -1.15
N LEU A 99 5.99 -15.28 -0.93
CA LEU A 99 6.85 -15.99 -1.88
C LEU A 99 6.37 -17.43 -2.10
N ILE A 100 6.02 -18.14 -1.03
CA ILE A 100 5.56 -19.54 -1.08
C ILE A 100 4.18 -19.67 -1.75
N LYS A 101 3.21 -18.85 -1.34
CA LYS A 101 1.79 -19.03 -1.69
C LYS A 101 1.28 -18.09 -2.78
N GLY A 102 1.81 -16.87 -2.84
CA GLY A 102 1.23 -15.77 -3.63
C GLY A 102 2.05 -15.33 -4.85
N SER A 103 3.36 -15.56 -4.87
CA SER A 103 4.26 -15.02 -5.91
C SER A 103 4.36 -15.91 -7.16
N GLY A 104 3.91 -17.18 -7.06
CA GLY A 104 4.10 -18.17 -8.13
C GLY A 104 5.48 -18.82 -8.16
N LEU A 105 6.34 -18.59 -7.16
CA LEU A 105 7.68 -19.21 -7.07
C LEU A 105 7.62 -20.74 -7.11
N LEU A 106 6.85 -21.38 -6.22
CA LEU A 106 6.77 -22.86 -6.18
C LEU A 106 6.20 -23.47 -7.47
N PRO A 107 5.09 -22.97 -8.06
CA PRO A 107 4.64 -23.41 -9.38
C PRO A 107 5.70 -23.26 -10.47
N THR A 108 6.52 -22.21 -10.41
CA THR A 108 7.59 -21.97 -11.40
C THR A 108 8.70 -23.01 -11.25
N LEU A 109 9.17 -23.24 -10.02
CA LEU A 109 10.14 -24.29 -9.72
C LEU A 109 9.65 -25.67 -10.20
N TRP A 110 8.39 -25.98 -9.91
CA TRP A 110 7.77 -27.23 -10.38
C TRP A 110 7.75 -27.33 -11.90
N LYS A 111 7.33 -26.27 -12.62
CA LYS A 111 7.32 -26.26 -14.10
C LYS A 111 8.70 -26.50 -14.69
N VAL A 112 9.73 -25.81 -14.19
CA VAL A 112 11.11 -25.99 -14.66
C VAL A 112 11.55 -27.43 -14.48
N GLN A 113 11.29 -28.01 -13.30
CA GLN A 113 11.60 -29.41 -13.03
C GLN A 113 10.82 -30.38 -13.94
N GLN A 114 9.55 -30.10 -14.26
CA GLN A 114 8.78 -30.95 -15.17
C GLN A 114 9.25 -30.89 -16.62
N ILE A 115 9.78 -29.75 -17.07
CA ILE A 115 10.22 -29.57 -18.46
C ILE A 115 11.61 -30.19 -18.67
N TRP A 116 12.55 -29.94 -17.76
CA TRP A 116 13.97 -30.29 -17.94
C TRP A 116 14.46 -31.40 -17.01
N GLY A 117 13.63 -31.89 -16.08
CA GLY A 117 13.97 -32.97 -15.15
C GLY A 117 14.99 -32.58 -14.08
N ASN A 118 15.51 -33.59 -13.37
CA ASN A 118 16.68 -33.49 -12.47
C ASN A 118 16.58 -32.39 -11.39
N SER A 119 17.73 -31.86 -10.99
CA SER A 119 18.00 -30.76 -10.05
C SER A 119 17.68 -29.36 -10.61
N THR A 120 16.93 -29.24 -11.70
CA THR A 120 16.78 -27.94 -12.40
C THR A 120 15.99 -26.91 -11.58
N ALA A 121 15.11 -27.35 -10.65
CA ALA A 121 14.53 -26.44 -9.66
C ALA A 121 15.60 -25.84 -8.73
N GLN A 122 16.59 -26.63 -8.31
CA GLN A 122 17.71 -26.14 -7.53
C GLN A 122 18.61 -25.23 -8.35
N GLU A 123 18.89 -25.57 -9.61
CA GLU A 123 19.65 -24.70 -10.53
C GLU A 123 18.97 -23.34 -10.72
N LEU A 124 17.63 -23.32 -10.81
CA LEU A 124 16.88 -22.06 -10.84
C LEU A 124 17.02 -21.28 -9.53
N MET A 125 16.96 -21.95 -8.37
CA MET A 125 17.19 -21.29 -7.07
C MET A 125 18.60 -20.71 -6.98
N ASP A 126 19.62 -21.44 -7.43
CA ASP A 126 21.01 -20.97 -7.48
C ASP A 126 21.15 -19.78 -8.44
N TYR A 127 20.46 -19.80 -9.58
CA TYR A 127 20.39 -18.66 -10.49
C TYR A 127 19.80 -17.42 -9.82
N LEU A 128 18.64 -17.54 -9.16
CA LEU A 128 17.99 -16.43 -8.45
C LEU A 128 18.85 -15.90 -7.29
N TYR A 129 19.52 -16.80 -6.56
CA TYR A 129 20.45 -16.43 -5.50
C TYR A 129 21.64 -15.63 -6.06
N ASN A 130 22.20 -16.06 -7.19
CA ASN A 130 23.26 -15.32 -7.86
C ASN A 130 22.81 -13.93 -8.33
N GLN A 131 21.56 -13.79 -8.81
CA GLN A 131 21.00 -12.49 -9.18
C GLN A 131 20.90 -11.55 -7.97
N TYR A 132 20.48 -12.05 -6.79
CA TYR A 132 20.49 -11.27 -5.57
C TYR A 132 21.90 -10.76 -5.20
N TYR A 133 22.94 -11.58 -5.31
CA TYR A 133 24.30 -11.14 -4.96
C TYR A 133 24.95 -10.22 -5.99
N LYS A 134 24.61 -10.37 -7.27
CA LYS A 134 25.27 -9.64 -8.36
C LYS A 134 24.55 -8.35 -8.75
N ASP A 135 23.22 -8.38 -8.74
CA ASP A 135 22.40 -7.39 -9.44
C ASP A 135 21.42 -6.65 -8.52
N PHE A 136 21.18 -7.13 -7.29
CA PHE A 136 20.27 -6.46 -6.36
C PHE A 136 20.97 -5.35 -5.57
N GLU A 137 20.48 -4.13 -5.72
CA GLU A 137 20.89 -2.97 -4.92
C GLU A 137 19.76 -2.57 -3.94
N PRO A 138 20.01 -2.56 -2.62
CA PRO A 138 19.00 -2.17 -1.66
C PRO A 138 18.70 -0.66 -1.72
N ASN A 139 17.43 -0.31 -1.93
CA ASN A 139 16.90 1.05 -1.75
C ASN A 139 16.62 1.43 -0.27
N ASP A 140 16.20 2.68 -0.07
CA ASP A 140 15.90 3.28 1.24
C ASP A 140 14.80 2.53 2.03
N ASP A 141 13.84 1.90 1.35
CA ASP A 141 12.78 1.14 2.00
C ASP A 141 13.35 -0.14 2.64
N HIS A 142 14.25 -0.85 1.94
CA HIS A 142 14.92 -2.03 2.50
C HIS A 142 15.77 -1.65 3.72
N ILE A 143 16.52 -0.55 3.63
CA ILE A 143 17.38 -0.06 4.72
C ILE A 143 16.53 0.31 5.94
N SER A 144 15.44 1.05 5.71
CA SER A 144 14.50 1.46 6.76
C SER A 144 13.85 0.26 7.45
N TRP A 145 13.46 -0.75 6.67
CA TRP A 145 12.88 -1.98 7.21
C TRP A 145 13.88 -2.74 8.09
N ILE A 146 15.13 -2.89 7.63
CA ILE A 146 16.20 -3.56 8.40
C ILE A 146 16.46 -2.82 9.72
N ASN A 147 16.59 -1.49 9.68
CA ASN A 147 16.81 -0.70 10.90
C ASN A 147 15.69 -0.87 11.92
N LYS A 148 14.46 -1.10 11.45
CA LYS A 148 13.28 -1.29 12.30
C LYS A 148 13.18 -2.69 12.89
N TYR A 149 13.45 -3.74 12.10
CA TYR A 149 13.11 -5.12 12.46
C TYR A 149 14.31 -6.04 12.72
N LYS A 150 15.54 -5.63 12.42
CA LYS A 150 16.74 -6.48 12.59
C LYS A 150 16.89 -7.00 14.02
N SER A 151 16.82 -6.14 15.03
CA SER A 151 16.98 -6.57 16.43
C SER A 151 15.87 -7.52 16.88
N PHE A 152 14.66 -7.37 16.34
CA PHE A 152 13.55 -8.28 16.61
C PHE A 152 13.87 -9.69 16.11
N TYR A 153 14.30 -9.84 14.85
CA TYR A 153 14.65 -11.16 14.28
C TYR A 153 15.94 -11.76 14.83
N LEU A 154 16.91 -10.94 15.25
CA LEU A 154 18.09 -11.45 15.95
C LEU A 154 17.74 -12.10 17.30
N ASN A 155 16.68 -11.64 17.96
CA ASN A 155 16.22 -12.21 19.22
C ASN A 155 15.24 -13.38 19.02
N GLN A 156 14.39 -13.31 17.99
CA GLN A 156 13.39 -14.34 17.72
C GLN A 156 13.98 -15.57 16.99
N GLY A 157 15.03 -15.39 16.19
CA GLY A 157 15.57 -16.43 15.32
C GLY A 157 15.04 -16.34 13.89
N LYS A 158 15.46 -17.28 13.04
CA LYS A 158 15.05 -17.29 11.63
C LYS A 158 13.65 -17.89 11.53
N PRO A 159 12.68 -17.22 10.87
CA PRO A 159 11.31 -17.71 10.85
C PRO A 159 11.06 -19.01 10.07
N TRP A 160 12.07 -19.50 9.34
CA TRP A 160 12.03 -20.76 8.60
C TRP A 160 12.85 -21.88 9.26
N GLU A 161 13.48 -21.60 10.40
CA GLU A 161 14.04 -22.64 11.26
C GLU A 161 12.93 -23.02 12.25
N GLU A 162 12.51 -24.29 12.25
CA GLU A 162 11.59 -24.77 13.29
C GLU A 162 12.29 -24.63 14.65
N ASP A 163 11.58 -24.15 15.67
CA ASP A 163 12.01 -24.28 17.06
C ASP A 163 12.25 -25.77 17.31
N GLY A 164 13.52 -26.18 17.33
CA GLY A 164 13.94 -27.57 17.51
C GLY A 164 13.55 -28.15 18.87
#